data_AF-A0A6C8GJ80-F1
#
_entry.id   AF-A0A6C8GJ80-F1
#
_cell.length_a   1.000
_cell.length_b   1.000
_cell.length_c   1.000
_cell.angle_alpha   90.00
_cell.angle_beta   90.00
_cell.angle_gamma   90.00
#
_symmetry.space_group_name_H-M   'P 1'
#
loop_
_entity.id
_entity.type
_entity.pdbx_description
1 polymer ?
#
loop_
_entity_poly.entity_id
_entity_poly.type
_entity_poly.pdbx_seq_one_letter_code
_entity_poly.pdbx_strand_id
1 'polypeptide(L)' 'SLKNKVAASIVAISSIHLLRVFMDAKNVPDNKLMWYVIIHLTFVLSAFVMGYLDRLTRHNH' A
#
# COMPACT_ATOMS: atom_id res chain seq x y z
N SER A 1 -17.48 -0.26 -3.36
CA SER A 1 -17.57 0.99 -4.14
C SER A 1 -16.44 1.11 -5.17
N LEU A 2 -16.61 1.83 -6.30
CA LEU A 2 -15.55 2.13 -7.29
C LEU A 2 -14.28 2.71 -6.62
N LYS A 3 -14.47 3.44 -5.51
CA LYS A 3 -13.42 4.02 -4.67
C LYS A 3 -12.44 2.97 -4.11
N ASN A 4 -12.94 1.83 -3.62
CA ASN A 4 -12.09 0.74 -3.11
C ASN A 4 -11.32 0.04 -4.23
N LYS A 5 -11.89 -0.09 -5.43
CA LYS A 5 -11.19 -0.66 -6.59
C LYS A 5 -10.01 0.23 -7.00
N VAL A 6 -10.19 1.55 -7.01
CA VAL A 6 -9.12 2.51 -7.32
C VAL A 6 -8.03 2.48 -6.25
N ALA A 7 -8.40 2.48 -4.96
CA ALA A 7 -7.43 2.39 -3.87
C ALA A 7 -6.60 1.10 -3.93
N ALA A 8 -7.25 -0.04 -4.21
CA ALA A 8 -6.56 -1.32 -4.37
C ALA A 8 -5.57 -1.31 -5.56
N SER A 9 -5.94 -0.72 -6.70
CA SER A 9 -5.05 -0.59 -7.85
C SER A 9 -3.81 0.26 -7.55
N ILE A 10 -3.96 1.37 -6.80
CA ILE A 10 -2.84 2.23 -6.40
C ILE A 10 -1.86 1.47 -5.50
N VAL A 11 -2.39 0.70 -4.55
CA VAL A 11 -1.58 -0.11 -3.62
C VAL A 11 -0.81 -1.20 -4.39
N ALA A 12 -1.45 -1.86 -5.35
CA ALA A 12 -0.81 -2.88 -6.17
C ALA A 12 0.36 -2.32 -7.00
N ILE A 13 0.20 -1.13 -7.58
CA ILE A 13 1.28 -0.45 -8.31
C ILE A 13 2.44 -0.11 -7.35
N SER A 14 2.14 0.40 -6.15
CA SER A 14 3.14 0.67 -5.12
C SER A 14 3.91 -0.61 -4.70
N SER A 15 3.24 -1.76 -4.57
CA SER A 15 3.88 -3.04 -4.23
C SER A 15 4.91 -3.47 -5.28
N ILE A 16 4.60 -3.31 -6.56
CA ILE A 16 5.54 -3.64 -7.65
C ILE A 16 6.79 -2.75 -7.57
N HIS A 17 6.60 -1.46 -7.29
CA HIS A 17 7.70 -0.52 -7.15
C HIS A 17 8.61 -0.88 -5.97
N LEU A 18 8.03 -1.20 -4.81
CA LEU A 18 8.80 -1.64 -3.64
C LEU A 18 9.58 -2.91 -3.96
N LEU A 19 8.95 -3.92 -4.60
CA LEU A 19 9.62 -5.18 -4.94
C LEU A 19 10.82 -4.95 -5.87
N ARG A 20 10.70 -4.03 -6.83
CA ARG A 20 11.81 -3.66 -7.73
C ARG A 20 12.98 -3.03 -6.96
N VAL A 21 12.69 -2.08 -6.06
CA VAL A 21 13.71 -1.45 -5.21
C VAL A 21 14.32 -2.47 -4.23
N PHE A 22 13.52 -3.44 -3.76
CA PHE A 22 13.96 -4.52 -2.89
C PHE A 22 14.85 -5.53 -3.61
N MET A 23 14.58 -5.83 -4.89
CA MET A 23 15.48 -6.64 -5.72
C MET A 23 16.83 -5.96 -5.97
N ASP A 24 16.84 -4.63 -6.02
CA ASP A 24 18.06 -3.82 -6.17
C ASP A 24 18.70 -3.44 -4.80
N ALA A 25 18.17 -3.97 -3.69
CA ALA A 25 18.61 -3.64 -2.32
C ALA A 25 20.11 -3.83 -2.09
N LYS A 26 20.76 -4.69 -2.87
CA LYS A 26 22.22 -4.91 -2.81
C LYS A 26 23.05 -3.67 -3.18
N ASN A 27 22.48 -2.72 -3.93
CA ASN A 27 23.11 -1.45 -4.30
C ASN A 27 22.51 -0.24 -3.58
N VAL A 28 21.44 -0.43 -2.81
CA VAL A 28 20.72 0.68 -2.15
C VAL A 28 21.12 0.69 -0.68
N PRO A 29 21.64 1.81 -0.15
CA PRO A 29 21.98 1.90 1.27
C PRO A 29 20.74 1.65 2.14
N ASP A 30 20.90 0.84 3.20
CA ASP A 30 19.83 0.30 4.06
C ASP A 30 18.80 1.35 4.51
N ASN A 31 19.27 2.58 4.79
CA ASN A 31 18.42 3.69 5.21
C ASN A 31 17.32 4.02 4.18
N LYS A 32 17.65 4.00 2.87
CA LYS A 32 16.64 4.27 1.83
C LYS A 32 15.66 3.13 1.69
N LEU A 33 16.12 1.88 1.84
CA LEU A 33 15.25 0.71 1.79
C LEU A 33 14.18 0.77 2.88
N MET A 34 14.57 1.15 4.10
CA MET A 34 13.67 1.29 5.24
C MET A 34 12.59 2.34 4.99
N TRP A 35 12.94 3.50 4.41
CA TRP A 35 11.96 4.52 4.03
C TRP A 35 10.96 4.03 2.99
N TYR A 36 11.39 3.27 1.98
CA TYR A 36 10.48 2.69 0.99
C TYR A 36 9.50 1.69 1.62
N VAL A 37 9.97 0.86 2.55
CA VAL A 37 9.11 -0.10 3.28
C VAL A 37 8.10 0.63 4.15
N ILE A 38 8.50 1.70 4.85
CA ILE A 38 7.60 2.51 5.68
C ILE A 38 6.51 3.18 4.83
N ILE A 39 6.88 3.76 3.68
CA ILE A 39 5.91 4.38 2.76
C ILE A 39 4.94 3.31 2.24
N HIS A 40 5.44 2.12 1.90
CA HIS A 40 4.58 1.03 1.43
C HIS A 40 3.59 0.56 2.51
N LEU A 41 4.06 0.37 3.75
CA LEU A 41 3.20 0.03 4.89
C LEU A 41 2.13 1.10 5.13
N THR A 42 2.44 2.38 4.92
CA THR A 42 1.47 3.49 5.01
C THR A 42 0.37 3.35 3.95
N PHE A 43 0.73 3.01 2.70
CA PHE A 43 -0.24 2.73 1.64
C PHE A 43 -1.12 1.51 1.95
N VAL A 44 -0.53 0.43 2.48
CA VAL A 44 -1.26 -0.77 2.89
C VAL A 44 -2.27 -0.46 4.00
N LEU A 45 -1.85 0.28 5.03
CA LEU A 45 -2.72 0.74 6.11
C LEU A 45 -3.88 1.60 5.59
N SER A 46 -3.61 2.56 4.70
CA SER A 46 -4.66 3.38 4.09
C SER A 46 -5.68 2.54 3.33
N ALA A 47 -5.24 1.51 2.62
CA ALA A 47 -6.12 0.59 1.89
C ALA A 47 -6.99 -0.23 2.86
N PHE A 48 -6.39 -0.68 3.96
CA PHE A 48 -7.07 -1.45 4.99
C PHE A 48 -8.16 -0.62 5.69
N VAL A 49 -7.86 0.63 6.04
CA VAL A 49 -8.83 1.57 6.61
C VAL A 49 -9.99 1.83 5.64
N MET A 50 -9.72 2.05 4.35
CA MET A 50 -10.79 2.21 3.35
C MET A 50 -11.64 0.94 3.18
N GLY A 51 -11.03 -0.25 3.23
CA GLY A 51 -11.75 -1.52 3.26
C GLY A 51 -12.63 -1.68 4.49
N TYR A 52 -12.10 -1.29 5.66
CA TYR A 52 -12.80 -1.37 6.94
C TYR A 52 -13.98 -0.39 7.03
N LEU A 53 -13.79 0.86 6.61
CA LEU A 53 -14.85 1.88 6.54
C LEU A 53 -15.96 1.50 5.56
N ASP A 54 -15.63 0.95 4.38
CA ASP A 54 -16.63 0.45 3.42
C ASP A 54 -17.42 -0.73 4.01
N ARG A 55 -16.78 -1.60 4.79
CA ARG A 55 -17.45 -2.71 5.51
C ARG A 55 -18.40 -2.21 6.61
N LEU A 56 -17.99 -1.23 7.41
CA LEU A 56 -18.83 -0.63 8.44
C LEU A 56 -20.03 0.11 7.86
N THR A 57 -19.83 0.88 6.79
CA THR A 57 -20.90 1.65 6.14
C THR A 57 -21.95 0.73 5.52
N ARG A 58 -21.53 -0.42 4.96
CA ARG A 58 -22.44 -1.46 4.44
C ARG A 58 -23.26 -2.19 5.50
N HIS A 59 -22.92 -2.09 6.79
CA HIS A 59 -23.65 -2.75 7.87
C HIS A 59 -24.72 -1.84 8.50
N ASN A 60 -24.69 -0.54 8.19
CA ASN A 60 -25.67 0.45 8.65
C ASN A 60 -26.74 0.78 7.59
N HIS A 61 -26.83 -0.02 6.52
CA HIS A 61 -27.88 0.02 5.50
C HIS A 61 -28.46 -1.37 5.30
#